data_AF-A0A7S3AX98-F1
#
_entry.id   AF-A0A7S3AX98-F1
#
_cell.length_a   1.000
_cell.length_b   1.000
_cell.length_c   1.000
_cell.angle_alpha   90.00
_cell.angle_beta   90.00
_cell.angle_gamma   90.00
#
_symmetry.space_group_name_H-M   'P 1'
#
loop_
_entity.id
_entity.type
_entity.pdbx_description
1 polymer ?
#
loop_
_entity_poly.entity_id
_entity_poly.type
_entity_poly.pdbx_seq_one_letter_code
_entity_poly.pdbx_strand_id
1 'polypeptide(L)'
;MASRCITWHPSSYLPPPHRRSQCSCCSSSTSPATRRSVTWLVYLNDEWDAQAHGGQLRVHERAADAEQVVGARGADLQIGWLRATSTLGEQPVFLDAGRSDDSGNCVLYVCLPSGGSRDLSQPFHANPLLFLSGGDLVARRLLIEREADAKRFHLVDAPKSAASAYLPQPGPEGADGGEQVRDISPTAGTLVLFDSVSLPHEVLPSVGRDRLACSGWFHEHVYPPGTHTAVA
;
A
#
# COMPACT_ATOMS: atom_id res chain seq x y z
N MET A 1 -2.98 -7.67 -26.93
CA MET A 1 -1.64 -8.27 -26.73
C MET A 1 -1.39 -8.38 -25.24
N ALA A 2 -0.67 -9.40 -24.78
CA ALA A 2 -0.61 -9.78 -23.37
C ALA A 2 0.70 -9.31 -22.70
N SER A 3 0.61 -8.71 -21.51
CA SER A 3 1.76 -8.57 -20.62
C SER A 3 2.09 -9.94 -20.03
N ARG A 4 3.36 -10.37 -20.11
CA ARG A 4 3.83 -11.62 -19.50
C ARG A 4 4.71 -11.28 -18.30
N CYS A 5 4.20 -11.55 -17.10
CA CYS A 5 4.91 -11.35 -15.85
C CYS A 5 5.40 -12.70 -15.31
N ILE A 6 6.70 -12.81 -15.04
CA ILE A 6 7.24 -13.92 -14.27
C ILE A 6 7.25 -13.49 -12.81
N THR A 7 6.33 -14.04 -12.02
CA THR A 7 6.24 -13.74 -10.60
C THR A 7 7.11 -14.71 -9.82
N TRP A 8 8.11 -14.19 -9.11
CA TRP A 8 8.93 -14.98 -8.21
C TRP A 8 8.26 -15.10 -6.84
N HIS A 9 8.23 -16.32 -6.28
CA HIS A 9 7.70 -16.57 -4.94
C HIS A 9 8.81 -17.15 -4.07
N PRO A 10 9.38 -16.38 -3.12
CA PRO A 10 10.29 -16.92 -2.13
C PRO A 10 9.52 -17.69 -1.06
N SER A 11 9.01 -18.89 -1.37
CA SER A 11 8.64 -19.83 -0.30
C SER A 11 8.56 -21.27 -0.78
N SER A 12 9.66 -21.98 -0.64
CA SER A 12 9.65 -23.42 -0.37
C SER A 12 10.93 -23.78 0.39
N TYR A 13 11.01 -23.32 1.65
CA TYR A 13 11.81 -24.06 2.63
C TYR A 13 11.12 -25.42 2.82
N LEU A 14 11.57 -26.43 2.08
CA LEU A 14 11.23 -27.82 2.33
C LEU A 14 11.86 -28.21 3.69
N PRO A 15 11.07 -28.56 4.72
CA PRO A 15 11.66 -29.15 5.92
C PRO A 15 12.25 -30.53 5.57
N PRO A 16 13.39 -30.92 6.19
CA PRO A 16 14.04 -32.19 5.88
C PRO A 16 13.16 -33.37 6.31
N PRO A 17 13.22 -34.52 5.61
CA PRO A 17 12.39 -35.65 5.94
C PRO A 17 13.08 -36.46 7.04
N HIS A 18 12.64 -36.42 8.30
CA HIS A 18 12.79 -37.59 9.16
C HIS A 18 11.81 -37.66 10.35
N ARG A 19 11.09 -38.79 10.32
CA ARG A 19 10.69 -39.69 11.40
C ARG A 19 9.57 -39.24 12.36
N ARG A 20 8.44 -39.92 12.19
CA ARG A 20 7.28 -39.97 13.11
C ARG A 20 7.72 -40.40 14.52
N SER A 21 7.39 -39.56 15.50
CA SER A 21 6.87 -39.99 16.80
C SER A 21 5.84 -38.96 17.24
N GLN A 22 4.58 -39.36 17.28
CA GLN A 22 3.48 -38.52 17.78
C GLN A 22 3.72 -38.20 19.25
N CYS A 23 3.60 -36.93 19.62
CA CYS A 23 3.30 -36.51 20.98
C CYS A 23 2.25 -35.40 20.96
N SER A 24 1.28 -35.58 21.85
CA SER A 24 -0.02 -34.94 21.92
C SER A 24 0.05 -33.52 22.48
N CYS A 25 0.11 -32.51 21.62
CA CYS A 25 -0.52 -31.19 21.82
C CYS A 25 -0.71 -30.59 20.41
N CYS A 26 -1.94 -30.53 19.88
CA CYS A 26 -2.20 -29.77 18.66
C CYS A 26 -2.11 -28.26 18.96
N SER A 27 -0.89 -27.75 19.12
CA SER A 27 -0.60 -26.35 18.86
C SER A 27 -0.63 -26.21 17.35
N SER A 28 -1.72 -25.64 16.82
CA SER A 28 -1.76 -25.18 15.44
C SER A 28 -0.59 -24.21 15.26
N SER A 29 0.50 -24.66 14.64
CA SER A 29 1.58 -23.78 14.21
C SER A 29 1.06 -22.95 13.05
N THR A 30 0.25 -21.94 13.35
CA THR A 30 -0.13 -20.93 12.38
C THR A 30 1.16 -20.22 12.02
N SER A 31 1.65 -20.41 10.79
CA SER A 31 2.75 -19.60 10.28
C SER A 31 2.41 -18.13 10.52
N PRO A 32 3.32 -17.33 11.09
CA PRO A 32 3.03 -15.93 11.38
C PRO A 32 2.57 -15.26 10.11
N ALA A 33 1.46 -14.52 10.19
CA ALA A 33 0.94 -13.77 9.06
C ALA A 33 2.04 -12.86 8.51
N THR A 34 2.13 -12.76 7.19
CA THR A 34 3.06 -11.84 6.53
C THR A 34 2.29 -10.93 5.60
N ARG A 35 2.84 -9.74 5.35
CA ARG A 35 2.32 -8.80 4.36
C ARG A 35 3.44 -8.36 3.43
N ARG A 36 3.07 -7.92 2.22
CA ARG A 36 4.00 -7.34 1.27
C ARG A 36 4.46 -5.99 1.80
N SER A 37 5.77 -5.77 1.86
CA SER A 37 6.35 -4.48 2.27
C SER A 37 6.96 -3.75 1.08
N VAL A 38 7.71 -4.46 0.23
CA VAL A 38 8.36 -3.85 -0.95
C VAL A 38 8.05 -4.69 -2.18
N THR A 39 7.54 -4.02 -3.22
CA THR A 39 7.42 -4.59 -4.55
C THR A 39 8.70 -4.32 -5.32
N TRP A 40 9.19 -5.32 -6.04
CA TRP A 40 10.28 -5.13 -6.99
C TRP A 40 9.90 -5.69 -8.37
N LEU A 41 10.43 -5.06 -9.41
CA LEU A 41 10.39 -5.60 -10.76
C LEU A 41 11.64 -5.21 -11.55
N VAL A 42 12.09 -6.11 -12.42
CA VAL A 42 13.15 -5.85 -13.39
C VAL A 42 12.62 -6.09 -14.80
N TYR A 43 12.86 -5.12 -15.68
CA TYR A 43 12.47 -5.18 -17.07
C TYR A 43 13.49 -5.94 -17.92
N LEU A 44 12.99 -6.70 -18.89
CA LEU A 44 13.78 -7.63 -19.69
C LEU A 44 13.77 -7.33 -21.20
N ASN A 45 13.00 -6.34 -21.65
CA ASN A 45 12.92 -6.02 -23.07
C ASN A 45 13.99 -5.04 -23.51
N ASP A 46 14.85 -5.47 -24.41
CA ASP A 46 15.80 -4.60 -25.09
C ASP A 46 15.07 -3.61 -26.03
N GLU A 47 15.71 -2.46 -26.28
CA GLU A 47 15.29 -1.47 -27.27
C GLU A 47 13.80 -1.07 -27.16
N TRP A 48 13.31 -0.82 -25.93
CA TRP A 48 11.93 -0.40 -25.70
C TRP A 48 11.72 1.08 -26.03
N ASP A 49 10.96 1.34 -27.10
CA ASP A 49 10.40 2.66 -27.38
C ASP A 49 9.07 2.83 -26.66
N ALA A 50 9.06 3.67 -25.63
CA ALA A 50 7.89 3.93 -24.81
C ALA A 50 6.79 4.70 -25.56
N GLN A 51 7.14 5.52 -26.56
CA GLN A 51 6.17 6.28 -27.36
C GLN A 51 5.45 5.38 -28.36
N ALA A 52 6.18 4.46 -28.99
CA ALA A 52 5.59 3.51 -29.94
C ALA A 52 4.87 2.34 -29.27
N HIS A 53 5.40 1.83 -28.15
CA HIS A 53 4.96 0.55 -27.57
C HIS A 53 4.18 0.69 -26.25
N GLY A 54 4.13 1.85 -25.62
CA GLY A 54 3.46 2.05 -24.33
C GLY A 54 4.05 1.19 -23.21
N GLY A 55 3.20 0.59 -22.37
CA GLY A 55 3.61 -0.38 -21.36
C GLY A 55 4.32 0.17 -20.12
N GLN A 56 4.29 1.49 -19.92
CA GLN A 56 4.93 2.12 -18.75
C GLN A 56 4.28 1.64 -17.45
N LEU A 57 5.08 1.53 -16.39
CA LEU A 57 4.54 1.50 -15.03
C LEU A 57 4.29 2.94 -14.62
N ARG A 58 3.02 3.31 -14.49
CA ARG A 58 2.59 4.59 -13.94
C ARG A 58 2.50 4.47 -12.44
N VAL A 59 3.20 5.35 -11.73
CA VAL A 59 3.10 5.48 -10.27
C VAL A 59 2.45 6.82 -9.91
N HIS A 60 1.72 6.83 -8.81
CA HIS A 60 1.05 7.99 -8.24
C HIS A 60 1.77 8.36 -6.93
N GLU A 61 2.88 9.09 -7.05
CA GLU A 61 3.66 9.57 -5.91
C GLU A 61 2.88 10.67 -5.17
N ARG A 62 3.16 10.93 -3.90
CA ARG A 62 2.62 12.13 -3.24
C ARG A 62 3.41 13.35 -3.69
N ALA A 63 2.72 14.48 -3.88
CA ALA A 63 3.33 15.71 -4.37
C ALA A 63 4.29 16.38 -3.37
N ALA A 64 4.18 16.04 -2.08
CA ALA A 64 5.09 16.48 -1.04
C ALA A 64 5.61 15.29 -0.24
N ASP A 65 6.77 15.48 0.39
CA ASP A 65 7.42 14.43 1.18
C ASP A 65 6.56 14.03 2.39
N ALA A 66 6.66 12.75 2.75
CA ALA A 66 6.01 12.24 3.94
C ALA A 66 6.73 12.71 5.21
N GLU A 67 5.97 13.23 6.18
CA GLU A 67 6.49 13.63 7.49
C GLU A 67 7.06 12.45 8.28
N GLN A 68 6.64 11.22 7.96
CA GLN A 68 6.96 9.99 8.69
C GLN A 68 7.10 8.79 7.74
N VAL A 69 7.61 7.67 8.27
CA VAL A 69 7.72 6.40 7.53
C VAL A 69 6.35 5.96 7.01
N VAL A 70 6.33 5.44 5.78
CA VAL A 70 5.14 5.00 5.05
C VAL A 70 4.98 3.49 5.09
N GLY A 71 3.87 3.01 4.57
CA GLY A 71 3.60 1.61 4.30
C GLY A 71 3.00 0.89 5.50
N ALA A 72 3.80 0.66 6.54
CA ALA A 72 3.29 0.01 7.75
C ALA A 72 4.09 0.33 9.01
N ARG A 73 3.45 0.15 10.17
CA ARG A 73 4.02 0.40 11.49
C ARG A 73 3.64 -0.72 12.46
N GLY A 74 4.59 -1.63 12.72
CA GLY A 74 4.30 -2.79 13.58
C GLY A 74 3.19 -3.65 12.97
N ALA A 75 2.08 -3.84 13.67
CA ALA A 75 0.91 -4.55 13.13
C ALA A 75 0.04 -3.67 12.21
N ASP A 76 0.20 -2.34 12.27
CA ASP A 76 -0.72 -1.38 11.66
C ASP A 76 -0.35 -1.10 10.21
N LEU A 77 -1.37 -1.02 9.35
CA LEU A 77 -1.21 -0.75 7.93
C LEU A 77 -1.52 0.72 7.64
N GLN A 78 -0.73 1.35 6.76
CA GLN A 78 -1.12 2.64 6.21
C GLN A 78 -2.34 2.45 5.31
N ILE A 79 -3.39 3.23 5.54
CA ILE A 79 -4.62 3.19 4.73
C ILE A 79 -4.93 4.51 4.04
N GLY A 80 -4.28 5.61 4.45
CA GLY A 80 -4.53 6.92 3.88
C GLY A 80 -3.42 7.93 4.13
N TRP A 81 -3.76 9.18 3.86
CA TRP A 81 -2.92 10.36 3.95
C TRP A 81 -3.74 11.51 4.53
N LEU A 82 -3.10 12.39 5.30
CA LEU A 82 -3.52 13.79 5.40
C LEU A 82 -2.63 14.62 4.48
N ARG A 83 -3.25 15.31 3.52
CA ARG A 83 -2.57 16.18 2.56
C ARG A 83 -1.68 17.22 3.25
N ALA A 84 -0.55 17.54 2.66
CA ALA A 84 0.35 18.58 3.14
C ALA A 84 -0.36 19.94 3.34
N THR A 85 0.16 20.73 4.28
CA THR A 85 -0.20 22.13 4.51
C THR A 85 1.02 23.02 4.25
N SER A 86 0.88 24.34 4.46
CA SER A 86 2.02 25.26 4.43
C SER A 86 3.06 25.02 5.54
N THR A 87 2.75 24.18 6.54
CA THR A 87 3.60 23.96 7.72
C THR A 87 3.93 22.50 7.99
N LEU A 88 3.29 21.56 7.31
CA LEU A 88 3.49 20.11 7.46
C LEU A 88 3.45 19.45 6.08
N GLY A 89 4.34 18.50 5.83
CA GLY A 89 4.29 17.58 4.68
C GLY A 89 3.12 16.61 4.74
N GLU A 90 3.15 15.62 3.85
CA GLU A 90 2.12 14.58 3.77
C GLU A 90 2.19 13.69 5.02
N GLN A 91 1.06 13.45 5.66
CA GLN A 91 1.04 12.65 6.90
C GLN A 91 0.42 11.27 6.62
N PRO A 92 1.18 10.18 6.74
CA PRO A 92 0.63 8.83 6.63
C PRO A 92 -0.43 8.58 7.70
N VAL A 93 -1.58 8.03 7.29
CA VAL A 93 -2.66 7.62 8.20
C VAL A 93 -2.66 6.11 8.31
N PHE A 94 -2.54 5.64 9.55
CA PHE A 94 -2.50 4.23 9.90
C PHE A 94 -3.82 3.75 10.51
N LEU A 95 -4.12 2.48 10.28
CA LEU A 95 -5.22 1.77 10.92
C LEU A 95 -4.67 0.87 12.02
N ASP A 96 -4.92 1.24 13.28
CA ASP A 96 -4.73 0.36 14.43
C ASP A 96 -5.95 -0.57 14.51
N ALA A 97 -5.75 -1.87 14.28
CA ALA A 97 -6.81 -2.88 14.34
C ALA A 97 -6.84 -3.66 15.67
N GLY A 98 -5.95 -3.34 16.61
CA GLY A 98 -5.72 -4.08 17.85
C GLY A 98 -5.83 -3.24 19.12
N ARG A 99 -6.39 -2.03 19.03
CA ARG A 99 -6.39 -1.06 20.14
C ARG A 99 -7.17 -1.49 21.38
N SER A 100 -8.10 -2.43 21.23
CA SER A 100 -8.80 -3.03 22.35
C SER A 100 -8.73 -4.55 22.29
N ASP A 101 -8.87 -5.17 23.45
CA ASP A 101 -9.01 -6.63 23.62
C ASP A 101 -10.21 -7.20 22.85
N ASP A 102 -11.15 -6.33 22.43
CA ASP A 102 -12.27 -6.66 21.56
C ASP A 102 -11.89 -6.57 20.06
N SER A 103 -12.01 -7.69 19.36
CA SER A 103 -11.65 -7.80 17.96
C SER A 103 -12.54 -6.90 17.09
N GLY A 104 -11.91 -6.05 16.28
CA GLY A 104 -12.62 -5.23 15.30
C GLY A 104 -12.85 -3.79 15.72
N ASN A 105 -12.48 -3.36 16.94
CA ASN A 105 -12.39 -1.94 17.27
C ASN A 105 -11.10 -1.34 16.71
N CYS A 106 -11.25 -0.61 15.61
CA CYS A 106 -10.15 0.04 14.92
C CYS A 106 -10.09 1.53 15.23
N VAL A 107 -8.91 2.13 15.14
CA VAL A 107 -8.71 3.58 15.20
C VAL A 107 -7.82 4.05 14.07
N LEU A 108 -8.21 5.16 13.43
CA LEU A 108 -7.35 5.89 12.49
C LEU A 108 -6.44 6.83 13.27
N TYR A 109 -5.14 6.83 12.97
CA TYR A 109 -4.20 7.72 13.63
C TYR A 109 -3.08 8.20 12.70
N VAL A 110 -2.43 9.29 13.10
CA VAL A 110 -1.19 9.81 12.50
C VAL A 110 -0.07 9.78 13.52
N CYS A 111 1.17 9.62 13.04
CA CYS A 111 2.35 9.83 13.87
C CYS A 111 2.70 11.33 13.91
N LEU A 112 3.08 11.83 15.08
CA LEU A 112 3.48 13.23 15.26
C LEU A 112 5.00 13.37 15.09
N PRO A 113 5.50 14.46 14.46
CA PRO A 113 6.94 14.69 14.31
C PRO A 113 7.70 14.74 15.63
N SER A 114 7.03 15.19 16.71
CA SER A 114 7.58 15.22 18.08
C SER A 114 7.72 13.84 18.74
N GLY A 115 7.31 12.77 18.05
CA GLY A 115 7.08 11.46 18.64
C GLY A 115 5.65 11.29 19.14
N GLY A 116 5.22 10.03 19.22
CA GLY A 116 3.85 9.64 19.60
C GLY A 116 2.87 9.59 18.42
N SER A 117 1.61 9.32 18.73
CA SER A 117 0.51 9.24 17.77
C SER A 117 -0.66 10.14 18.20
N ARG A 118 -1.49 10.53 17.24
CA ARG A 118 -2.74 11.24 17.47
C ARG A 118 -3.86 10.58 16.68
N ASP A 119 -4.95 10.32 17.37
CA ASP A 119 -6.14 9.74 16.76
C ASP A 119 -6.84 10.75 15.85
N LEU A 120 -7.36 10.22 14.76
CA LEU A 120 -8.22 10.91 13.81
C LEU A 120 -9.68 10.51 13.97
N SER A 121 -9.95 9.34 14.56
CA SER A 121 -11.29 8.77 14.74
C SER A 121 -11.51 8.24 16.15
N GLN A 122 -12.76 8.18 16.57
CA GLN A 122 -13.18 7.30 17.67
C GLN A 122 -12.99 5.84 17.26
N PRO A 123 -12.95 4.89 18.21
CA PRO A 123 -13.01 3.47 17.88
C PRO A 123 -14.21 3.14 16.99
N PHE A 124 -13.98 2.38 15.93
CA PHE A 124 -15.02 1.97 14.98
C PHE A 124 -14.81 0.53 14.52
N HIS A 125 -15.91 -0.13 14.13
CA HIS A 125 -15.81 -1.43 13.49
C HIS A 125 -15.43 -1.30 12.01
N ALA A 126 -14.36 -1.99 11.60
CA ALA A 126 -13.95 -2.04 10.21
C ALA A 126 -15.10 -2.53 9.32
N ASN A 127 -15.61 -1.64 8.47
CA ASN A 127 -16.68 -1.94 7.54
C ASN A 127 -16.11 -2.06 6.13
N PRO A 128 -16.42 -3.13 5.36
CA PRO A 128 -16.00 -3.27 3.97
C PRO A 128 -16.31 -2.05 3.08
N LEU A 129 -17.33 -1.27 3.40
CA LEU A 129 -17.69 -0.03 2.70
C LEU A 129 -16.54 1.01 2.67
N LEU A 130 -15.62 0.98 3.64
CA LEU A 130 -14.44 1.86 3.63
C LEU A 130 -13.49 1.56 2.46
N PHE A 131 -13.52 0.35 1.94
CA PHE A 131 -12.64 -0.12 0.86
C PHE A 131 -13.36 -0.17 -0.51
N LEU A 132 -14.62 0.25 -0.57
CA LEU A 132 -15.37 0.38 -1.82
C LEU A 132 -15.22 1.78 -2.43
N SER A 133 -15.57 1.91 -3.71
CA SER A 133 -15.60 3.20 -4.41
C SER A 133 -16.43 4.22 -3.63
N GLY A 134 -15.81 5.33 -3.22
CA GLY A 134 -16.44 6.34 -2.37
C GLY A 134 -16.16 6.20 -0.86
N GLY A 135 -15.38 5.19 -0.45
CA GLY A 135 -14.94 5.00 0.93
C GLY A 135 -14.25 6.23 1.53
N ASP A 136 -13.58 7.03 0.70
CA ASP A 136 -12.96 8.28 1.13
C ASP A 136 -14.00 9.31 1.63
N LEU A 137 -15.12 9.45 0.92
CA LEU A 137 -16.22 10.32 1.35
C LEU A 137 -16.87 9.82 2.64
N VAL A 138 -17.00 8.50 2.77
CA VAL A 138 -17.53 7.85 3.98
C VAL A 138 -16.61 8.12 5.17
N ALA A 139 -15.31 7.88 5.01
CA ALA A 139 -14.30 8.09 6.05
C ALA A 139 -14.26 9.57 6.49
N ARG A 140 -14.19 10.51 5.53
CA ARG A 140 -14.19 11.96 5.82
C ARG A 140 -15.42 12.42 6.58
N ARG A 141 -16.60 11.87 6.27
CA ARG A 141 -17.86 12.31 6.88
C ARG A 141 -18.18 11.63 8.20
N LEU A 142 -17.78 10.38 8.36
CA LEU A 142 -18.27 9.53 9.45
C LEU A 142 -17.19 9.08 10.43
N LEU A 143 -15.92 9.07 10.03
CA LEU A 143 -14.82 8.57 10.87
C LEU A 143 -13.90 9.68 11.37
N ILE A 144 -13.53 10.61 10.50
CA ILE A 144 -12.57 11.66 10.86
C ILE A 144 -13.25 12.75 11.70
N GLU A 145 -12.83 12.90 12.95
CA GLU A 145 -13.50 13.76 13.93
C GLU A 145 -13.32 15.25 13.65
N ARG A 146 -12.09 15.66 13.35
CA ARG A 146 -11.77 17.07 13.16
C ARG A 146 -12.04 17.45 11.72
N GLU A 147 -12.88 18.44 11.50
CA GLU A 147 -13.20 18.95 10.16
C GLU A 147 -11.92 19.33 9.37
N ALA A 148 -10.91 19.88 10.05
CA ALA A 148 -9.63 20.21 9.44
C ALA A 148 -8.86 18.98 8.90
N ASP A 149 -8.93 17.84 9.61
CA ASP A 149 -8.32 16.60 9.15
C ASP A 149 -9.19 15.95 8.06
N ALA A 150 -10.51 15.97 8.20
CA ALA A 150 -11.45 15.42 7.22
C ALA A 150 -11.32 16.08 5.84
N LYS A 151 -11.06 17.39 5.80
CA LYS A 151 -10.79 18.12 4.55
C LYS A 151 -9.50 17.68 3.86
N ARG A 152 -8.54 17.16 4.64
CA ARG A 152 -7.21 16.75 4.18
C ARG A 152 -7.07 15.24 4.01
N PHE A 153 -8.01 14.44 4.49
CA PHE A 153 -7.92 12.98 4.48
C PHE A 153 -8.14 12.40 3.08
N HIS A 154 -7.29 11.46 2.67
CA HIS A 154 -7.40 10.70 1.42
C HIS A 154 -6.98 9.25 1.64
N LEU A 155 -7.78 8.27 1.22
CA LEU A 155 -7.36 6.85 1.18
C LEU A 155 -6.26 6.62 0.14
N VAL A 156 -5.33 5.69 0.44
CA VAL A 156 -4.24 5.33 -0.50
C VAL A 156 -4.80 4.75 -1.80
N ASP A 157 -5.75 3.81 -1.69
CA ASP A 157 -6.36 3.13 -2.84
C ASP A 157 -7.81 3.60 -3.08
N ALA A 158 -8.10 4.91 -2.99
CA ALA A 158 -9.44 5.42 -3.28
C ALA A 158 -9.89 4.89 -4.66
N PRO A 159 -10.90 3.99 -4.74
CA PRO A 159 -11.08 3.20 -5.95
C PRO A 159 -11.42 4.08 -7.14
N LYS A 160 -10.58 4.03 -8.17
CA LYS A 160 -10.88 4.56 -9.51
C LYS A 160 -12.13 3.82 -10.01
N SER A 161 -13.30 4.45 -9.91
CA SER A 161 -14.58 3.85 -10.35
C SER A 161 -14.48 3.37 -11.81
N ALA A 162 -15.27 2.38 -12.25
CA ALA A 162 -15.28 1.99 -13.66
C ALA A 162 -15.58 3.17 -14.61
N ALA A 163 -16.28 4.21 -14.12
CA ALA A 163 -16.51 5.44 -14.84
C ALA A 163 -15.24 6.31 -15.01
N SER A 164 -14.23 6.19 -14.14
CA SER A 164 -12.99 6.97 -14.25
C SER A 164 -12.15 6.58 -15.46
N ALA A 165 -12.36 5.40 -16.05
CA ALA A 165 -11.74 5.04 -17.32
C ALA A 165 -12.22 5.93 -18.49
N TYR A 166 -13.37 6.57 -18.35
CA TYR A 166 -13.94 7.49 -19.33
C TYR A 166 -13.77 8.96 -18.94
N LEU A 167 -13.19 9.25 -17.77
CA LEU A 167 -12.85 10.61 -17.38
C LEU A 167 -11.50 11.01 -18.00
N PRO A 168 -11.27 12.32 -18.21
CA PRO A 168 -9.95 12.81 -18.56
C PRO A 168 -8.91 12.25 -17.59
N GLN A 169 -7.82 11.73 -18.14
CA GLN A 169 -6.71 11.27 -17.31
C GLN A 169 -6.25 12.44 -16.43
N PRO A 170 -5.98 12.19 -15.14
CA PRO A 170 -5.50 13.24 -14.27
C PRO A 170 -4.26 13.90 -14.88
N GLY A 171 -4.16 15.22 -14.70
CA GLY A 171 -2.96 15.95 -15.09
C GLY A 171 -1.72 15.46 -14.30
N PRO A 172 -0.55 16.09 -14.50
CA PRO A 172 0.66 15.72 -13.77
C PRO A 172 0.51 15.79 -12.24
N GLU A 173 -0.44 16.59 -11.74
CA GLU A 173 -0.79 16.75 -10.32
C GLU A 173 -1.76 15.67 -9.78
N GLY A 174 -2.06 14.64 -10.59
CA GLY A 174 -2.95 13.54 -10.20
C GLY A 174 -4.41 13.95 -9.99
N ALA A 175 -5.23 13.02 -9.50
CA ALA A 175 -6.68 13.17 -9.52
C ALA A 175 -7.20 14.22 -8.52
N ASP A 176 -6.43 14.47 -7.46
CA ASP A 176 -6.82 15.32 -6.35
C ASP A 176 -5.90 16.54 -6.16
N GLY A 177 -4.87 16.72 -7.00
CA GLY A 177 -3.87 17.78 -6.89
C GLY A 177 -2.81 17.56 -5.79
N GLY A 178 -2.87 16.44 -5.07
CA GLY A 178 -1.91 16.06 -4.03
C GLY A 178 -0.98 14.93 -4.46
N GLU A 179 -1.08 14.49 -5.72
CA GLU A 179 -0.29 13.40 -6.28
C GLU A 179 0.62 13.94 -7.39
N GLN A 180 1.69 13.22 -7.69
CA GLN A 180 2.52 13.43 -8.85
C GLN A 180 2.53 12.14 -9.67
N VAL A 181 2.13 12.24 -10.93
CA VAL A 181 2.17 11.10 -11.85
C VAL A 181 3.57 10.96 -12.44
N ARG A 182 4.13 9.75 -12.34
CA ARG A 182 5.42 9.43 -12.95
C ARG A 182 5.32 8.11 -13.72
N ASP A 183 5.75 8.14 -14.98
CA ASP A 183 5.77 6.98 -15.86
C ASP A 183 7.19 6.42 -15.96
N ILE A 184 7.36 5.12 -15.67
CA ILE A 184 8.63 4.41 -15.76
C ILE A 184 8.62 3.51 -16.99
N SER A 185 9.53 3.79 -17.93
CA SER A 185 9.69 3.01 -19.16
C SER A 185 10.13 1.57 -18.86
N PRO A 186 9.54 0.56 -19.51
CA PRO A 186 9.88 -0.85 -19.30
C PRO A 186 11.14 -1.28 -20.09
N THR A 187 12.24 -0.56 -19.89
CA THR A 187 13.51 -0.76 -20.60
C THR A 187 14.39 -1.78 -19.88
N ALA A 188 14.97 -2.74 -20.61
CA ALA A 188 15.87 -3.75 -20.05
C ALA A 188 16.94 -3.19 -19.11
N GLY A 189 17.21 -3.92 -18.03
CA GLY A 189 18.17 -3.54 -16.99
C GLY A 189 17.62 -2.53 -15.97
N THR A 190 16.40 -2.01 -16.17
CA THR A 190 15.74 -1.15 -15.20
C THR A 190 15.16 -1.98 -14.06
N LEU A 191 15.68 -1.79 -12.85
CA LEU A 191 15.16 -2.32 -11.60
C LEU A 191 14.31 -1.23 -10.90
N VAL A 192 13.07 -1.56 -10.58
CA VAL A 192 12.15 -0.68 -9.85
C VAL A 192 11.83 -1.31 -8.50
N LEU A 193 11.99 -0.54 -7.42
CA LEU A 193 11.57 -0.91 -6.06
C LEU A 193 10.66 0.18 -5.52
N PHE A 194 9.59 -0.22 -4.84
CA PHE A 194 8.70 0.72 -4.16
C PHE A 194 7.94 0.04 -3.01
N ASP A 195 7.49 0.85 -2.06
CA ASP A 195 6.64 0.39 -0.95
C ASP A 195 5.32 -0.18 -1.50
N SER A 196 5.03 -1.42 -1.15
CA SER A 196 3.86 -2.16 -1.68
C SER A 196 2.53 -1.58 -1.24
N VAL A 197 2.50 -0.79 -0.18
CA VAL A 197 1.29 -0.28 0.45
C VAL A 197 1.07 1.18 0.08
N SER A 198 2.10 2.01 0.13
CA SER A 198 1.95 3.47 0.07
C SER A 198 1.99 4.06 -1.34
N LEU A 199 2.41 3.29 -2.35
CA LEU A 199 2.57 3.79 -3.73
C LEU A 199 1.55 3.16 -4.69
N PRO A 200 0.40 3.82 -4.93
CA PRO A 200 -0.54 3.40 -5.96
C PRO A 200 0.12 3.41 -7.34
N HIS A 201 -0.15 2.38 -8.13
CA HIS A 201 0.48 2.21 -9.43
C HIS A 201 -0.40 1.41 -10.39
N GLU A 202 -0.23 1.65 -11.69
CA GLU A 202 -0.92 0.94 -12.76
C GLU A 202 0.04 0.66 -13.93
N VAL A 203 -0.22 -0.42 -14.67
CA VAL A 203 0.54 -0.73 -15.89
C VAL A 203 -0.26 -0.23 -17.08
N LEU A 204 0.31 0.70 -17.84
CA LEU A 204 -0.32 1.23 -19.04
C LEU A 204 -0.40 0.16 -20.14
N PRO A 205 -1.37 0.26 -21.06
CA PRO A 205 -1.48 -0.68 -22.17
C PRO A 205 -0.19 -0.73 -23.01
N SER A 206 0.22 -1.93 -23.40
CA SER A 206 1.33 -2.16 -24.33
C SER A 206 0.81 -2.49 -25.73
N VAL A 207 1.49 -2.00 -26.76
CA VAL A 207 1.12 -2.18 -28.18
C VAL A 207 2.28 -2.72 -29.00
N GLY A 208 1.98 -3.58 -29.97
CA GLY A 208 2.93 -4.06 -30.97
C GLY A 208 3.93 -5.12 -30.51
N ARG A 209 4.16 -5.30 -29.20
CA ARG A 209 5.11 -6.30 -28.66
C ARG A 209 4.82 -6.70 -27.21
N ASP A 210 5.34 -7.86 -26.79
CA ASP A 210 5.19 -8.39 -25.43
C ASP A 210 6.09 -7.63 -24.43
N ARG A 211 5.48 -7.13 -23.36
CA ARG A 211 6.17 -6.56 -22.19
C ARG A 211 6.57 -7.67 -21.22
N LEU A 212 7.87 -7.83 -21.02
CA LEU A 212 8.53 -8.86 -20.22
C LEU A 212 9.16 -8.23 -18.98
N ALA A 213 8.78 -8.74 -17.81
CA ALA A 213 9.36 -8.38 -16.53
C ALA A 213 9.42 -9.59 -15.60
N CYS A 214 10.44 -9.62 -14.74
CA CYS A 214 10.43 -10.43 -13.52
C CYS A 214 9.99 -9.54 -12.36
N SER A 215 9.12 -10.03 -11.49
CA SER A 215 8.68 -9.28 -10.32
C SER A 215 8.57 -10.16 -9.09
N GLY A 216 8.55 -9.54 -7.93
CA GLY A 216 8.29 -10.20 -6.66
C GLY A 216 8.02 -9.20 -5.55
N TRP A 217 7.86 -9.74 -4.34
CA TRP A 217 7.63 -8.94 -3.15
C TRP A 217 8.55 -9.40 -2.03
N PHE A 218 9.08 -8.44 -1.29
CA PHE A 218 9.56 -8.68 0.06
C PHE A 218 8.36 -8.69 1.00
N HIS A 219 8.40 -9.61 1.94
CA HIS A 219 7.37 -9.75 2.96
C HIS A 219 7.95 -9.43 4.32
N GLU A 220 7.16 -8.77 5.15
CA GLU A 220 7.45 -8.59 6.57
C GLU A 220 6.46 -9.36 7.44
N HIS A 221 6.90 -9.72 8.64
CA HIS A 221 6.06 -10.37 9.61
C HIS A 221 5.05 -9.40 10.20
N VAL A 222 3.79 -9.80 10.22
CA VAL A 222 2.75 -9.13 11.00
C VAL A 222 2.79 -9.73 12.39
N TYR A 223 3.34 -8.97 13.34
CA TYR A 223 3.36 -9.39 14.73
C TYR A 223 1.93 -9.45 15.28
N PRO A 224 1.57 -10.49 16.05
CA PRO A 224 0.25 -10.56 16.67
C PRO A 224 0.05 -9.38 17.63
N PRO A 225 -1.20 -8.86 17.73
CA PRO A 225 -1.52 -7.77 18.65
C PRO A 225 -1.10 -8.16 20.07
N GLY A 226 -0.41 -7.25 20.76
CA GLY A 226 0.12 -7.46 22.12
C GLY A 226 1.63 -7.66 22.24
N THR A 227 2.37 -7.78 21.12
CA THR A 227 3.85 -7.77 21.13
C THR A 227 4.41 -6.37 20.86
N HIS A 228 3.88 -5.34 21.53
CA HIS A 228 4.52 -4.03 21.55
C HIS A 228 5.76 -4.11 22.46
N THR A 229 6.93 -4.40 21.88
CA THR A 229 8.14 -3.80 22.43
C THR A 229 8.08 -2.34 22.02
N ALA A 230 7.91 -1.46 23.00
CA ALA A 230 8.06 -0.03 22.80
C ALA A 230 9.45 0.21 22.20
N VAL A 231 9.50 0.55 20.91
CA VAL A 231 10.72 1.06 20.31
C VAL A 231 10.81 2.51 20.76
N ALA A 232 11.76 2.74 21.68
CA ALA A 232 12.15 4.06 22.18
C ALA A 232 12.78 4.92 21.09
#